data_AF-A0A820NXY6-F1
#
_entry.id   AF-A0A820NXY6-F1
#
_cell.length_a   1.000
_cell.length_b   1.000
_cell.length_c   1.000
_cell.angle_alpha   90.00
_cell.angle_beta   90.00
_cell.angle_gamma   90.00
#
_symmetry.space_group_name_H-M   'P 1'
#
loop_
_entity.id
_entity.type
_entity.pdbx_description
1 polymer ?
#
loop_
_entity_poly.entity_id
_entity_poly.type
_entity_poly.pdbx_seq_one_letter_code
_entity_poly.pdbx_strand_id
1 'polypeptide(L)'
;ENNVVRDWDDPRLYTLTALRRRGFPPEAINLFCARIGVTMSQTVLHPDMLDACVREVLNATAPRVMVVLEPLKVTITNFPYENMIELPVLNIPGEESNGSHTIKFD
;
A
#
# COMPACT_ATOMS: atom_id res chain seq x y z
N GLU A 1 11.85 -5.05 26.42
CA GLU A 1 11.66 -5.69 27.74
C GLU A 1 10.18 -5.82 28.15
N ASN A 2 9.31 -4.81 27.94
CA ASN A 2 7.87 -4.92 28.27
C ASN A 2 6.98 -5.55 27.17
N ASN A 3 7.55 -6.15 26.12
CA ASN A 3 6.85 -6.78 24.97
C ASN A 3 5.75 -5.93 24.29
N VAL A 4 5.82 -4.60 24.38
CA VAL A 4 4.90 -3.68 23.68
C VAL A 4 5.10 -3.76 22.16
N VAL A 5 6.36 -3.92 21.75
CA VAL A 5 6.79 -4.13 20.36
C VAL A 5 7.49 -5.47 20.22
N ARG A 6 7.41 -6.07 19.03
CA ARG A 6 7.99 -7.39 18.75
C ARG A 6 9.52 -7.35 18.74
N ASP A 7 10.09 -6.35 18.07
CA ASP A 7 11.54 -6.12 17.96
C ASP A 7 11.81 -4.67 17.48
N TRP A 8 13.08 -4.30 17.27
CA TRP A 8 13.54 -3.00 16.78
C TRP A 8 13.08 -2.64 15.36
N ASP A 9 12.64 -3.64 14.59
CA ASP A 9 12.07 -3.48 13.25
C ASP A 9 10.53 -3.58 13.24
N ASP A 10 9.88 -3.59 14.41
CA ASP A 10 8.42 -3.66 14.50
C ASP A 10 7.79 -2.48 13.71
N PRO A 11 6.88 -2.72 12.75
CA PRO A 11 6.27 -1.67 11.91
C PRO A 11 5.60 -0.51 12.66
N ARG A 12 5.34 -0.66 13.96
CA ARG A 12 4.80 0.40 14.83
C ARG A 12 5.86 1.44 15.26
N LEU A 13 7.15 1.13 15.08
CA LEU A 13 8.27 2.03 15.35
C LEU A 13 8.63 2.89 14.13
N TYR A 14 9.35 3.98 14.37
CA TYR A 14 9.84 4.91 13.35
C TYR A 14 11.35 4.77 13.08
N THR A 15 11.95 3.64 13.45
CA THR A 15 13.31 3.31 13.00
C THR A 15 13.31 3.04 11.49
N LEU A 16 14.40 3.32 10.79
CA LEU A 16 14.46 3.09 9.33
C LEU A 16 14.19 1.61 8.97
N THR A 17 14.64 0.68 9.81
CA THR A 17 14.38 -0.75 9.65
C THR A 17 12.89 -1.08 9.82
N ALA A 18 12.22 -0.48 10.80
CA ALA A 18 10.78 -0.63 11.01
C ALA A 18 9.96 -0.06 9.86
N LEU A 19 10.30 1.14 9.38
CA LEU A 19 9.61 1.76 8.25
C LEU A 19 9.76 0.93 6.97
N ARG A 20 10.96 0.37 6.74
CA ARG A 20 11.17 -0.58 5.63
C ARG A 20 10.30 -1.83 5.78
N ARG A 21 10.21 -2.42 6.98
CA ARG A 21 9.35 -3.59 7.25
C ARG A 21 7.85 -3.26 7.14
N ARG A 22 7.45 -2.04 7.49
CA ARG A 22 6.09 -1.50 7.31
C ARG A 22 5.70 -1.39 5.83
N GLY A 23 6.67 -1.36 4.92
CA GLY A 23 6.46 -1.28 3.48
C GLY A 23 6.67 0.11 2.90
N PHE A 24 7.41 0.99 3.58
CA PHE A 24 7.69 2.32 3.06
C PHE A 24 8.75 2.23 1.96
N PRO A 25 8.48 2.72 0.74
CA PRO A 25 9.47 2.74 -0.33
C PRO A 25 10.55 3.77 0.02
N PRO A 26 11.84 3.50 -0.28
CA PRO A 26 12.93 4.43 0.01
C PRO A 26 12.75 5.79 -0.68
N GLU A 27 12.11 5.82 -1.86
CA GLU A 27 11.78 7.02 -2.61
C GLU A 27 10.86 7.95 -1.81
N ALA A 28 9.91 7.40 -1.03
CA ALA A 28 9.01 8.20 -0.21
C ALA A 28 9.73 8.89 0.95
N ILE A 29 10.72 8.23 1.56
CA ILE A 29 11.55 8.83 2.62
C ILE A 29 12.38 9.98 2.06
N ASN A 30 12.99 9.77 0.88
CA ASN A 30 13.75 10.82 0.19
C ASN A 30 12.85 12.00 -0.21
N LEU A 31 11.65 11.72 -0.71
CA LEU A 31 10.64 12.74 -1.05
C LEU A 31 10.22 13.54 0.19
N PHE A 32 10.03 12.88 1.33
CA PHE A 32 9.71 13.54 2.60
C PHE A 32 10.83 14.49 3.04
N CYS A 33 12.09 14.04 3.04
CA CYS A 33 13.24 14.88 3.34
C CYS A 33 13.34 16.09 2.39
N ALA A 34 13.11 15.88 1.09
CA ALA A 34 13.10 16.95 0.09
C ALA A 34 11.97 17.98 0.34
N ARG A 35 10.78 17.52 0.78
CA ARG A 35 9.61 18.37 1.03
C ARG A 35 9.75 19.23 2.29
N ILE A 36 10.37 18.70 3.35
CA ILE A 36 10.64 19.47 4.57
C ILE A 36 11.68 20.57 4.30
N GLY A 37 12.65 20.26 3.44
CA GLY A 37 13.78 21.13 3.19
C GLY A 37 14.76 21.19 4.35
N VAL A 38 15.80 22.01 4.19
CA VAL A 38 16.87 22.17 5.18
C VAL A 38 16.69 23.51 5.89
N THR A 39 16.58 23.47 7.22
CA THR A 39 16.56 24.66 8.08
C THR A 39 17.47 24.43 9.29
N MET A 40 17.97 25.51 9.90
CA MET A 40 18.78 25.42 11.12
C MET A 40 17.94 25.21 12.39
N SER A 41 16.61 25.34 12.27
CA SER A 41 15.68 25.19 13.39
C SER A 41 15.36 23.72 13.63
N GLN A 42 15.21 23.34 14.90
CA GLN A 42 14.67 22.04 15.25
C GLN A 42 13.18 21.98 14.92
N THR A 43 12.79 20.97 14.15
CA THR A 43 11.41 20.77 13.72
C THR A 43 10.94 19.39 14.13
N VAL A 44 9.80 19.35 14.82
CA VAL A 44 9.08 18.09 15.11
C VAL A 44 7.89 18.04 14.16
N LEU A 45 7.78 16.96 13.41
CA LEU A 45 6.75 16.80 12.39
C LEU A 45 5.75 15.72 12.79
N HIS A 46 4.50 15.94 12.41
CA HIS A 46 3.47 14.93 12.58
C HIS A 46 3.69 13.80 11.55
N PRO A 47 3.53 12.52 11.93
CA PRO A 47 3.75 11.40 11.02
C PRO A 47 2.91 11.41 9.74
N ASP A 48 1.76 12.09 9.76
CA ASP A 48 0.87 12.18 8.59
C ASP A 48 1.55 12.78 7.35
N MET A 49 2.54 13.67 7.54
CA MET A 49 3.29 14.24 6.42
C MET A 49 4.17 13.17 5.73
N LEU A 50 4.78 12.28 6.51
CA LEU A 50 5.52 11.14 5.96
C LEU A 50 4.56 10.16 5.27
N ASP A 51 3.42 9.86 5.90
CA ASP A 51 2.41 8.97 5.31
C ASP A 51 1.84 9.54 3.99
N ALA A 52 1.74 10.87 3.86
CA ALA A 52 1.34 11.51 2.61
C ALA A 52 2.34 11.25 1.47
N CYS A 53 3.65 11.42 1.73
CA CYS A 53 4.70 11.09 0.76
C CYS A 53 4.70 9.60 0.38
N VAL A 54 4.44 8.71 1.35
CA VAL A 54 4.35 7.27 1.10
C VAL A 54 3.14 6.93 0.22
N ARG A 55 1.97 7.51 0.51
CA ARG A 55 0.77 7.32 -0.32
C ARG A 55 0.98 7.80 -1.75
N GLU A 56 1.66 8.93 -1.94
CA GLU A 56 1.96 9.48 -3.27
C GLU A 56 2.80 8.51 -4.10
N VAL A 57 3.89 7.98 -3.54
CA VAL A 57 4.76 7.02 -4.24
C VAL A 57 4.05 5.69 -4.48
N LEU A 58 3.37 5.13 -3.48
CA LEU A 58 2.66 3.86 -3.61
C LEU A 58 1.44 3.97 -4.54
N ASN A 59 0.85 5.15 -4.68
CA ASN A 59 -0.26 5.33 -5.60
C ASN A 59 0.18 5.06 -7.05
N ALA A 60 1.38 5.53 -7.42
CA ALA A 60 1.93 5.39 -8.76
C ALA A 60 2.66 4.05 -9.00
N THR A 61 3.17 3.39 -7.96
CA THR A 61 4.05 2.21 -8.12
C THR A 61 3.43 0.90 -7.66
N ALA A 62 2.50 0.90 -6.70
CA ALA A 62 1.99 -0.33 -6.12
C ALA A 62 0.82 -0.91 -6.95
N PRO A 63 0.89 -2.19 -7.38
CA PRO A 63 -0.23 -2.85 -8.05
C PRO A 63 -1.49 -2.92 -7.18
N ARG A 64 -2.66 -2.86 -7.81
CA ARG A 64 -3.96 -3.01 -7.18
C ARG A 64 -4.40 -4.46 -7.24
N VAL A 65 -4.75 -5.01 -6.08
CA VAL A 65 -5.27 -6.36 -5.90
C VAL A 65 -6.48 -6.32 -4.97
N MET A 66 -7.41 -7.25 -5.14
CA MET A 66 -8.60 -7.34 -4.31
C MET A 66 -8.39 -8.34 -3.17
N VAL A 67 -8.70 -7.93 -1.94
CA VAL A 67 -8.67 -8.79 -0.77
C VAL A 67 -9.81 -8.40 0.18
N VAL A 68 -10.46 -9.40 0.78
CA VAL A 68 -11.47 -9.21 1.83
C VAL A 68 -10.95 -9.90 3.08
N LEU A 69 -10.76 -9.14 4.17
CA LEU A 69 -10.18 -9.68 5.41
C LEU A 69 -11.13 -10.65 6.12
N GLU A 70 -12.42 -10.34 6.12
CA GLU A 70 -13.48 -11.14 6.72
C GLU A 70 -14.54 -11.44 5.66
N PRO A 71 -14.33 -12.47 4.82
CA PRO A 71 -15.17 -12.73 3.67
C PRO A 71 -16.55 -13.26 4.10
N LEU A 72 -17.60 -12.74 3.45
CA LEU A 72 -18.94 -13.31 3.50
C LEU A 72 -19.23 -14.00 2.18
N LYS A 73 -19.73 -15.24 2.25
CA LYS A 73 -20.12 -15.98 1.05
C LYS A 73 -21.37 -15.33 0.45
N VAL A 74 -21.25 -14.87 -0.78
CA VAL A 74 -22.36 -14.35 -1.59
C VAL A 74 -22.71 -15.37 -2.67
N THR A 75 -23.99 -15.58 -2.93
CA THR A 75 -24.47 -16.45 -4.02
C THR A 75 -25.43 -15.67 -4.87
N ILE A 76 -25.13 -15.58 -6.17
CA ILE A 76 -25.95 -14.86 -7.15
C ILE A 76 -26.89 -15.86 -7.81
N THR A 77 -28.20 -15.72 -7.62
CA THR A 77 -29.19 -16.70 -8.09
C THR A 77 -29.60 -16.50 -9.55
N ASN A 78 -29.34 -15.34 -10.12
CA ASN A 78 -29.74 -14.94 -11.47
C ASN A 78 -28.54 -14.61 -12.36
N PHE A 79 -27.43 -15.33 -12.19
CA PHE A 79 -26.25 -15.13 -13.01
C PHE A 79 -26.51 -15.62 -14.45
N PRO A 80 -26.27 -14.78 -15.49
CA PRO A 80 -26.69 -15.09 -16.85
C PRO A 80 -25.75 -16.06 -17.59
N TYR A 81 -24.60 -16.40 -17.01
CA TYR A 81 -23.62 -17.29 -17.63
C TYR A 81 -23.59 -18.63 -16.90
N GLU A 82 -23.46 -19.73 -17.65
CA GLU A 82 -23.42 -21.08 -17.09
C GLU A 82 -22.04 -21.47 -16.53
N ASN A 83 -20.98 -20.75 -16.91
CA ASN A 83 -19.59 -21.08 -16.59
C ASN A 83 -18.85 -19.89 -15.96
N MET A 84 -17.74 -20.20 -15.28
CA MET A 84 -16.79 -19.20 -14.76
C MET A 84 -16.33 -18.25 -15.85
N ILE A 85 -16.20 -16.97 -15.49
CA ILE A 85 -15.75 -15.91 -16.39
C ILE A 85 -14.37 -15.43 -15.97
N GLU A 86 -13.48 -15.28 -16.94
CA GLU A 86 -12.18 -14.64 -16.74
C GLU A 86 -12.28 -13.15 -17.07
N LEU A 87 -11.93 -12.30 -16.11
CA LEU A 87 -11.98 -10.85 -16.25
C LEU A 87 -10.55 -10.29 -16.17
N PRO A 88 -10.06 -9.57 -17.19
CA PRO A 88 -8.78 -8.87 -17.10
C PRO A 88 -8.93 -7.60 -16.25
N VAL A 89 -8.04 -7.41 -15.29
CA VAL A 89 -7.99 -6.23 -14.42
C VAL A 89 -6.62 -5.57 -14.55
N LEU A 90 -6.60 -4.26 -14.77
CA LEU A 90 -5.36 -3.49 -14.84
C LEU A 90 -4.66 -3.48 -13.48
N ASN A 91 -3.33 -3.62 -13.49
CA ASN A 91 -2.53 -3.56 -12.26
C ASN A 91 -2.53 -2.16 -11.65
N ILE A 92 -2.46 -1.11 -12.48
CA ILE A 92 -2.54 0.28 -12.05
C ILE A 92 -3.64 0.98 -12.87
N PRO A 93 -4.66 1.58 -12.22
CA PRO A 93 -5.73 2.27 -12.93
C PRO A 93 -5.18 3.41 -13.81
N GLY A 94 -5.59 3.45 -15.07
CA GLY A 94 -5.16 4.49 -16.02
C GLY A 94 -3.79 4.28 -16.66
N GLU A 95 -3.05 3.22 -16.29
CA GLU A 95 -1.74 2.90 -16.87
C GLU A 95 -1.69 1.49 -17.46
N GLU A 96 -1.99 1.37 -18.75
CA GLU A 96 -1.98 0.09 -19.48
C GLU A 96 -0.57 -0.51 -19.62
N SER A 97 0.49 0.31 -19.54
CA SER A 97 1.89 -0.13 -19.61
C SER A 97 2.30 -1.04 -18.45
N ASN A 98 1.65 -0.91 -17.29
CA ASN A 98 1.92 -1.73 -16.10
C ASN A 98 1.26 -3.12 -16.15
N GLY A 99 0.63 -3.45 -17.28
CA GLY A 99 0.03 -4.75 -17.54
C GLY A 99 -1.27 -4.99 -16.76
N SER A 100 -1.77 -6.22 -16.89
CA SER A 100 -3.00 -6.67 -16.27
C SER A 100 -2.81 -8.05 -15.65
N HIS A 101 -3.73 -8.40 -14.73
CA HIS A 101 -3.88 -9.75 -14.21
C HIS A 101 -5.33 -10.22 -14.40
N THR A 102 -5.51 -11.52 -14.54
CA THR A 102 -6.84 -12.12 -14.74
C THR A 102 -7.42 -12.55 -13.40
N ILE A 103 -8.68 -12.18 -13.14
CA ILE A 103 -9.47 -12.70 -12.03
C ILE A 103 -10.54 -13.66 -12.55
N LYS A 104 -10.93 -14.63 -11.73
CA LYS A 104 -12.02 -15.56 -12.03
C LYS A 104 -13.26 -15.16 -11.25
N PHE A 105 -14.39 -15.08 -11.94
CA PHE A 105 -15.70 -14.87 -11.35
C PHE A 105 -16.51 -16.16 -11.48
N ASP A 106 -16.97 -16.67 -10.34
CA ASP A 106 -17.73 -17.91 -10.14
C ASP A 106 -18.97 -17.62 -9.28
#